data_AF-A0A511NKI6-F1
#
_entry.id   AF-A0A511NKI6-F1
#
_cell.length_a   1.000
_cell.length_b   1.000
_cell.length_c   1.000
_cell.angle_alpha   90.00
_cell.angle_beta   90.00
_cell.angle_gamma   90.00
#
_symmetry.space_group_name_H-M   'P 1'
#
loop_
_entity.id
_entity.type
_entity.pdbx_description
1 polymer ?
#
loop_
_entity_poly.entity_id
_entity_poly.type
_entity_poly.pdbx_seq_one_letter_code
_entity_poly.pdbx_strand_id
1 'polypeptide(L)'
;MNYATQNHIGNYRNTRTAKATTIAPPVKRVRQLDAKAKGCKRSTERQMQVSSNSDVANGFLKCSFLPKLKETKTVQACRKSDKTERDFFQSLSKLAKHYNIEPAQTKQFAYPYNMALAMADVEEKLKSKVLDWEEIRLVQDSNKTYFVSEERYNTGATLFYIPISPLYRLLHDKKRKANAHLLLSVCAYLYHIADIPYYRQEASYLYWMYEMMNDWVEQDDYTEETEVYLSEIKKAEFIGDFIEQSIYNRINLTVFEQRIEKFKVRNDFDRECLTVAKEAFSLYQTYPNENVFRNAKPNGEASEEDMDNVIGMEKYISFYADHKGWLNETLIESVNTDIQEYGQMEEPIILKQFDGRDITANNLCFENRLFQLLHNLSDILHQC
;
A
#
# COMPACT_ATOMS: atom_id res chain seq x y z
N MET A 1 62.72 19.94 -12.90
CA MET A 1 62.10 19.73 -14.22
C MET A 1 60.68 20.27 -14.12
N ASN A 2 60.39 21.44 -14.70
CA ASN A 2 59.79 21.59 -16.05
C ASN A 2 58.29 21.14 -16.02
N TYR A 3 57.25 21.94 -16.29
CA TYR A 3 57.12 23.20 -17.03
C TYR A 3 55.85 23.95 -16.58
N ALA A 4 55.88 25.28 -16.65
CA ALA A 4 54.68 26.12 -16.71
C ALA A 4 54.03 26.01 -18.10
N THR A 5 52.70 26.03 -18.18
CA THR A 5 51.98 26.32 -19.43
C THR A 5 50.79 27.25 -19.16
N GLN A 6 50.81 28.38 -19.86
CA GLN A 6 49.78 29.41 -19.92
C GLN A 6 48.56 28.88 -20.67
N ASN A 7 47.35 29.10 -20.12
CA ASN A 7 46.11 28.88 -20.86
C ASN A 7 45.63 30.18 -21.49
N HIS A 8 45.54 30.16 -22.83
CA HIS A 8 45.02 31.23 -23.66
C HIS A 8 43.48 31.29 -23.58
N ILE A 9 42.95 32.49 -23.31
CA ILE A 9 41.52 32.80 -23.39
C ILE A 9 41.14 32.94 -24.87
N GLY A 10 40.37 31.97 -25.38
CA GLY A 10 39.79 31.97 -26.72
C GLY A 10 38.48 32.76 -26.80
N ASN A 11 38.35 33.56 -27.86
CA ASN A 11 37.23 34.43 -28.18
C ASN A 11 35.90 33.68 -28.42
N TYR A 12 34.84 34.05 -27.70
CA TYR A 12 33.46 33.78 -28.11
C TYR A 12 32.79 35.06 -28.64
N ARG A 13 32.31 34.99 -29.89
CA ARG A 13 31.51 36.02 -30.55
C ARG A 13 30.06 35.93 -30.04
N ASN A 14 29.53 37.02 -29.50
CA ASN A 14 28.12 37.13 -29.14
C ASN A 14 27.25 37.41 -30.39
N THR A 15 26.30 36.52 -30.67
CA THR A 15 25.22 36.72 -31.64
C THR A 15 24.14 37.62 -31.03
N ARG A 16 23.60 38.55 -31.83
CA ARG A 16 22.62 39.58 -31.41
C ARG A 16 21.27 38.99 -30.97
N THR A 17 20.80 39.38 -29.78
CA THR A 17 19.43 39.16 -29.30
C THR A 17 18.47 40.20 -29.90
N ALA A 18 17.30 39.77 -30.35
CA ALA A 18 16.24 40.63 -30.90
C ALA A 18 15.57 41.48 -29.80
N LYS A 19 15.25 42.75 -30.11
CA LYS A 19 14.57 43.69 -29.22
C LYS A 19 13.06 43.40 -29.17
N ALA A 20 12.50 43.23 -27.97
CA ALA A 20 11.06 43.22 -27.75
C ALA A 20 10.49 44.65 -27.82
N THR A 21 9.34 44.83 -28.50
CA THR A 21 8.69 46.13 -28.74
C THR A 21 7.26 46.16 -28.22
N THR A 22 7.02 45.80 -26.95
CA THR A 22 5.72 46.05 -26.30
C THR A 22 5.89 46.21 -24.79
N ILE A 23 5.38 47.33 -24.26
CA ILE A 23 5.43 47.71 -22.84
C ILE A 23 4.18 47.15 -22.15
N ALA A 24 4.34 46.52 -20.98
CA ALA A 24 3.23 46.07 -20.14
C ALA A 24 2.48 47.27 -19.51
N PRO A 25 1.14 47.24 -19.42
CA PRO A 25 0.38 48.34 -18.81
C PRO A 25 0.60 48.43 -17.28
N PRO A 26 0.63 49.64 -16.71
CA PRO A 26 0.87 49.83 -15.28
C PRO A 26 -0.33 49.43 -14.42
N VAL A 27 -0.02 48.80 -13.27
CA VAL A 27 -0.95 48.46 -12.19
C VAL A 27 -1.64 49.75 -11.66
N LYS A 28 -2.97 49.76 -11.63
CA LYS A 28 -3.76 50.92 -11.16
C LYS A 28 -3.59 51.14 -9.66
N ARG A 29 -3.34 52.40 -9.28
CA ARG A 29 -3.17 52.91 -7.91
C ARG A 29 -4.43 52.76 -7.05
N VAL A 30 -4.21 52.46 -5.77
CA VAL A 30 -5.14 52.61 -4.65
C VAL A 30 -5.50 54.10 -4.48
N ARG A 31 -6.79 54.43 -4.38
CA ARG A 31 -7.28 55.81 -4.24
C ARG A 31 -7.30 56.25 -2.77
N GLN A 32 -6.75 57.42 -2.47
CA GLN A 32 -6.87 58.10 -1.19
C GLN A 32 -8.28 58.69 -1.01
N LEU A 33 -8.79 58.59 0.21
CA LEU A 33 -10.01 59.24 0.70
C LEU A 33 -9.73 60.73 0.92
N ASP A 34 -10.45 61.59 0.20
CA ASP A 34 -10.48 63.01 0.48
C ASP A 34 -11.87 63.39 1.01
N ALA A 35 -11.89 63.94 2.22
CA ALA A 35 -13.09 64.50 2.83
C ALA A 35 -13.16 66.01 2.56
N LYS A 36 -14.31 66.47 2.06
CA LYS A 36 -15.05 67.59 2.66
C LYS A 36 -16.50 67.57 2.14
N ALA A 37 -17.44 67.40 3.07
CA ALA A 37 -18.86 67.35 2.79
C ALA A 37 -19.38 68.69 2.24
N LYS A 38 -20.00 68.64 1.05
CA LYS A 38 -20.96 69.65 0.58
C LYS A 38 -22.36 69.03 0.68
N GLY A 39 -23.25 69.69 1.42
CA GLY A 39 -24.58 69.18 1.74
C GLY A 39 -25.45 68.92 0.50
N CYS A 40 -26.15 67.79 0.51
CA CYS A 40 -27.14 67.43 -0.50
C CYS A 40 -28.52 68.01 -0.15
N LYS A 41 -29.16 68.65 -1.14
CA LYS A 41 -30.62 68.91 -1.11
C LYS A 41 -31.36 67.58 -1.09
N ARG A 42 -32.43 67.48 -0.28
CA ARG A 42 -33.32 66.32 -0.24
C ARG A 42 -34.11 66.22 -1.56
N SER A 43 -34.03 65.08 -2.24
CA SER A 43 -34.98 64.67 -3.28
C SER A 43 -35.98 63.66 -2.69
N THR A 44 -37.23 63.71 -3.15
CA THR A 44 -38.40 63.02 -2.60
C THR A 44 -38.72 61.72 -3.38
N GLU A 45 -37.72 61.04 -3.93
CA GLU A 45 -37.91 59.84 -4.76
C GLU A 45 -37.12 58.66 -4.18
N ARG A 46 -37.82 57.58 -3.86
CA ARG A 46 -37.22 56.30 -3.43
C ARG A 46 -36.40 55.74 -4.59
N GLN A 47 -35.17 55.32 -4.30
CA GLN A 47 -34.39 54.52 -5.24
C GLN A 47 -35.06 53.16 -5.45
N MET A 48 -35.21 52.77 -6.72
CA MET A 48 -35.68 51.45 -7.14
C MET A 48 -34.63 50.41 -6.71
N GLN A 49 -35.08 49.32 -6.08
CA GLN A 49 -34.21 48.25 -5.60
C GLN A 49 -33.58 47.53 -6.79
N VAL A 50 -32.33 47.86 -7.11
CA VAL A 50 -31.51 47.11 -8.06
C VAL A 50 -30.74 46.08 -7.25
N SER A 51 -31.21 44.83 -7.26
CA SER A 51 -30.43 43.70 -6.77
C SER A 51 -29.27 43.44 -7.73
N SER A 52 -28.07 43.25 -7.19
CA SER A 52 -26.91 42.77 -7.93
C SER A 52 -27.28 41.50 -8.72
N ASN A 53 -26.97 41.48 -10.02
CA ASN A 53 -27.10 40.30 -10.86
C ASN A 53 -26.31 39.16 -10.21
N SER A 54 -26.96 38.03 -9.93
CA SER A 54 -26.37 36.87 -9.24
C SER A 54 -25.08 36.43 -9.93
N ASP A 55 -24.04 36.18 -9.13
CA ASP A 55 -22.70 35.83 -9.59
C ASP A 55 -22.68 34.72 -10.64
N VAL A 56 -22.32 35.09 -11.88
CA VAL A 56 -22.03 34.18 -13.01
C VAL A 56 -20.82 33.27 -12.71
N ALA A 57 -20.07 33.55 -11.64
CA ALA A 57 -18.87 32.83 -11.23
C ALA A 57 -19.11 31.34 -10.87
N ASN A 58 -20.35 30.94 -10.58
CA ASN A 58 -20.69 29.55 -10.25
C ASN A 58 -20.94 28.64 -11.47
N GLY A 59 -20.86 29.16 -12.71
CA GLY A 59 -21.10 28.37 -13.91
C GLY A 59 -20.12 27.20 -14.07
N PHE A 60 -18.83 27.44 -13.78
CA PHE A 60 -17.79 26.39 -13.87
C PHE A 60 -18.02 25.25 -12.87
N LEU A 61 -18.49 25.56 -11.66
CA LEU A 61 -18.78 24.56 -10.62
C LEU A 61 -20.03 23.72 -10.90
N LYS A 62 -20.88 24.14 -11.86
CA LYS A 62 -22.07 23.40 -12.30
C LYS A 62 -21.85 22.66 -13.62
N CYS A 63 -20.71 22.85 -14.29
CA CYS A 63 -20.39 22.18 -15.54
C CYS A 63 -19.65 20.87 -15.27
N SER A 64 -20.26 19.73 -15.60
CA SER A 64 -19.54 18.46 -15.73
C SER A 64 -18.91 18.38 -17.12
N PHE A 65 -17.61 18.15 -17.17
CA PHE A 65 -16.89 17.91 -18.42
C PHE A 65 -16.83 16.42 -18.71
N LEU A 66 -16.98 16.04 -19.98
CA LEU A 66 -16.75 14.65 -20.39
C LEU A 66 -15.27 14.28 -20.16
N PRO A 67 -14.99 13.05 -19.72
CA PRO A 67 -13.63 12.59 -19.52
C PRO A 67 -12.85 12.70 -20.82
N LYS A 68 -11.71 13.40 -20.77
CA LYS A 68 -10.74 13.42 -21.87
C LYS A 68 -9.75 12.30 -21.65
N LEU A 69 -9.59 11.43 -22.64
CA LEU A 69 -8.50 10.46 -22.64
C LEU A 69 -7.18 11.22 -22.63
N LYS A 70 -6.39 11.09 -21.56
CA LYS A 70 -5.05 11.66 -21.50
C LYS A 70 -4.18 10.89 -22.49
N GLU A 71 -3.82 11.52 -23.60
CA GLU A 71 -2.90 10.94 -24.58
C GLU A 71 -1.51 10.81 -23.94
N THR A 72 -1.19 9.64 -23.39
CA THR A 72 0.19 9.27 -23.06
C THR A 72 0.99 9.10 -24.35
N LYS A 73 2.34 9.15 -24.29
CA LYS A 73 3.20 9.00 -25.48
C LYS A 73 2.90 7.73 -26.30
N THR A 74 2.29 6.71 -25.69
CA THR A 74 1.80 5.50 -26.34
C THR A 74 0.57 5.72 -27.24
N VAL A 75 -0.30 6.69 -26.95
CA VAL A 75 -1.50 7.03 -27.73
C VAL A 75 -1.16 7.77 -29.04
N GLN A 76 -0.01 8.46 -29.10
CA GLN A 76 0.44 9.21 -30.27
C GLN A 76 0.86 8.33 -31.47
N ALA A 77 1.10 7.03 -31.26
CA ALA A 77 1.45 6.08 -32.32
C ALA A 77 0.24 5.51 -33.09
N CYS A 78 -0.98 5.97 -32.83
CA CYS A 78 -2.20 5.45 -33.46
C CYS A 78 -2.42 5.99 -34.88
N ARG A 79 -1.82 5.35 -35.88
CA ARG A 79 -2.26 5.41 -37.30
C ARG A 79 -3.15 4.24 -37.73
N LYS A 80 -3.84 3.55 -36.79
CA LYS A 80 -4.81 2.47 -37.07
C LYS A 80 -6.02 2.48 -36.10
N SER A 81 -6.84 3.54 -36.14
CA SER A 81 -8.00 3.77 -35.24
C SER A 81 -8.97 2.58 -35.13
N ASP A 82 -9.37 2.00 -36.26
CA ASP A 82 -10.49 1.03 -36.30
C ASP A 82 -10.14 -0.33 -35.70
N LYS A 83 -8.85 -0.69 -35.73
CA LYS A 83 -8.37 -1.94 -35.13
C LYS A 83 -8.29 -1.78 -33.61
N THR A 84 -7.70 -0.68 -33.14
CA THR A 84 -7.59 -0.38 -31.71
C THR A 84 -8.97 -0.30 -31.05
N GLU A 85 -9.92 0.40 -31.68
CA GLU A 85 -11.29 0.51 -31.18
C GLU A 85 -11.99 -0.86 -31.11
N ARG A 86 -11.82 -1.68 -32.16
CA ARG A 86 -12.40 -3.04 -32.20
C ARG A 86 -11.84 -3.93 -31.11
N ASP A 87 -10.52 -3.97 -30.98
CA ASP A 87 -9.82 -4.80 -29.99
C ASP A 87 -10.18 -4.35 -28.57
N PHE A 88 -10.29 -3.03 -28.34
CA PHE A 88 -10.79 -2.44 -27.10
C PHE A 88 -12.19 -2.98 -26.73
N PHE A 89 -13.18 -2.88 -27.62
CA PHE A 89 -14.54 -3.33 -27.30
C PHE A 89 -14.65 -4.84 -27.19
N GLN A 90 -13.81 -5.60 -27.90
CA GLN A 90 -13.72 -7.05 -27.74
C GLN A 90 -13.18 -7.42 -26.35
N SER A 91 -12.11 -6.77 -25.92
CA SER A 91 -11.53 -6.98 -24.60
C SER A 91 -12.50 -6.53 -23.50
N LEU A 92 -13.18 -5.40 -23.68
CA LEU A 92 -14.21 -4.90 -22.77
C LEU A 92 -15.33 -5.91 -22.55
N SER A 93 -15.83 -6.55 -23.62
CA SER A 93 -16.89 -7.56 -23.53
C SER A 93 -16.46 -8.76 -22.67
N LYS A 94 -15.19 -9.17 -22.76
CA LYS A 94 -14.64 -10.26 -21.93
C LYS A 94 -14.53 -9.85 -20.47
N LEU A 95 -14.00 -8.65 -20.21
CA LEU A 95 -13.92 -8.09 -18.87
C LEU A 95 -15.30 -7.99 -18.24
N ALA A 96 -16.28 -7.47 -19.00
CA ALA A 96 -17.65 -7.33 -18.57
C ALA A 96 -18.27 -8.69 -18.18
N LYS A 97 -18.06 -9.71 -19.01
CA LYS A 97 -18.53 -11.07 -18.74
C LYS A 97 -17.88 -11.66 -17.50
N HIS A 98 -16.57 -11.49 -17.32
CA HIS A 98 -15.81 -12.02 -16.19
C HIS A 98 -16.30 -11.45 -14.85
N TYR A 99 -16.43 -10.13 -14.77
CA TYR A 99 -16.92 -9.45 -13.56
C TYR A 99 -18.45 -9.37 -13.49
N ASN A 100 -19.16 -9.93 -14.47
CA ASN A 100 -20.62 -9.88 -14.59
C ASN A 100 -21.18 -8.44 -14.47
N ILE A 101 -20.57 -7.49 -15.18
CA ILE A 101 -21.00 -6.08 -15.24
C ILE A 101 -21.61 -5.80 -16.62
N GLU A 102 -22.52 -4.83 -16.70
CA GLU A 102 -23.12 -4.38 -17.96
C GLU A 102 -22.52 -3.04 -18.36
N PRO A 103 -21.62 -2.96 -19.37
CA PRO A 103 -21.00 -1.70 -19.78
C PRO A 103 -22.02 -0.76 -20.44
N ALA A 104 -21.83 0.55 -20.26
CA ALA A 104 -22.64 1.56 -20.94
C ALA A 104 -22.50 1.49 -22.47
N GLN A 105 -23.58 1.83 -23.18
CA GLN A 105 -23.55 1.91 -24.64
C GLN A 105 -22.86 3.20 -25.10
N THR A 106 -21.55 3.12 -25.34
CA THR A 106 -20.75 4.29 -25.73
C THR A 106 -20.36 4.32 -27.22
N LYS A 107 -20.66 3.27 -27.99
CA LYS A 107 -20.33 3.18 -29.43
C LYS A 107 -20.96 4.27 -30.30
N GLN A 108 -21.99 4.94 -29.80
CA GLN A 108 -22.63 6.08 -30.47
C GLN A 108 -21.76 7.35 -30.48
N PHE A 109 -20.75 7.44 -29.62
CA PHE A 109 -19.82 8.57 -29.58
C PHE A 109 -18.65 8.36 -30.54
N ALA A 110 -18.06 9.46 -31.01
CA ALA A 110 -16.91 9.40 -31.91
C ALA A 110 -15.63 8.97 -31.17
N TYR A 111 -14.73 8.28 -31.87
CA TYR A 111 -13.38 7.99 -31.37
C TYR A 111 -12.61 9.28 -31.06
N PRO A 112 -11.83 9.35 -29.95
CA PRO A 112 -11.63 8.34 -28.91
C PRO A 112 -12.59 8.46 -27.71
N TYR A 113 -13.62 9.32 -27.80
CA TYR A 113 -14.53 9.61 -26.68
C TYR A 113 -15.39 8.41 -26.28
N ASN A 114 -15.79 7.58 -27.23
CA ASN A 114 -16.50 6.32 -26.94
C ASN A 114 -15.71 5.40 -26.00
N MET A 115 -14.39 5.29 -26.21
CA MET A 115 -13.50 4.49 -25.37
C MET A 115 -13.31 5.15 -24.00
N ALA A 116 -13.08 6.46 -23.95
CA ALA A 116 -12.92 7.18 -22.68
C ALA A 116 -14.16 7.06 -21.78
N LEU A 117 -15.35 7.19 -22.36
CA LEU A 117 -16.62 7.02 -21.63
C LEU A 117 -16.83 5.57 -21.17
N ALA A 118 -16.45 4.59 -21.99
CA ALA A 118 -16.53 3.18 -21.61
C ALA A 118 -15.58 2.84 -20.47
N MET A 119 -14.34 3.37 -20.50
CA MET A 119 -13.38 3.16 -19.41
C MET A 119 -13.89 3.74 -18.10
N ALA A 120 -14.36 4.99 -18.11
CA ALA A 120 -14.88 5.65 -16.90
C ALA A 120 -16.07 4.88 -16.28
N ASP A 121 -17.02 4.43 -17.11
CA ASP A 121 -18.18 3.64 -16.67
C ASP A 121 -17.76 2.29 -16.05
N VAL A 122 -16.78 1.63 -16.65
CA VAL A 122 -16.31 0.32 -16.19
C VAL A 122 -15.51 0.43 -14.92
N GLU A 123 -14.64 1.43 -14.80
CA GLU A 123 -13.91 1.73 -13.56
C GLU A 123 -14.87 1.93 -12.38
N GLU A 124 -15.93 2.72 -12.55
CA GLU A 124 -16.94 2.93 -11.50
C GLU A 124 -17.67 1.64 -11.09
N LYS A 125 -18.01 0.80 -12.08
CA LYS A 125 -18.68 -0.49 -11.85
C LYS A 125 -17.77 -1.52 -11.19
N LEU A 126 -16.48 -1.51 -11.52
CA LEU A 126 -15.52 -2.41 -10.89
C LEU A 126 -15.22 -1.99 -9.45
N LYS A 127 -14.97 -0.69 -9.21
CA LYS A 127 -14.79 -0.10 -7.87
C LYS A 127 -15.89 -0.48 -6.88
N SER A 128 -17.13 -0.56 -7.36
CA SER A 128 -18.28 -0.87 -6.51
C SER A 128 -18.53 -2.38 -6.32
N LYS A 129 -17.93 -3.24 -7.14
CA LYS A 129 -18.24 -4.68 -7.18
C LYS A 129 -17.10 -5.60 -6.74
N VAL A 130 -15.87 -5.20 -7.02
CA VAL A 130 -14.66 -5.99 -6.75
C VAL A 130 -13.98 -5.40 -5.52
N LEU A 131 -13.84 -6.21 -4.47
CA LEU A 131 -13.32 -5.77 -3.16
C LEU A 131 -11.91 -5.19 -3.29
N ASP A 132 -11.01 -5.95 -3.90
CA ASP A 132 -9.58 -5.63 -4.02
C ASP A 132 -9.27 -4.87 -5.32
N TRP A 133 -10.23 -4.12 -5.88
CA TRP A 133 -10.00 -3.43 -7.15
C TRP A 133 -8.99 -2.29 -7.00
N GLU A 134 -7.97 -2.27 -7.85
CA GLU A 134 -6.99 -1.18 -7.90
C GLU A 134 -7.16 -0.32 -9.15
N GLU A 135 -6.99 -0.94 -10.33
CA GLU A 135 -7.09 -0.23 -11.59
C GLU A 135 -7.37 -1.16 -12.77
N ILE A 136 -7.73 -0.54 -13.90
CA ILE A 136 -7.68 -1.18 -15.21
C ILE A 136 -6.74 -0.41 -16.13
N ARG A 137 -5.88 -1.12 -16.84
CA ARG A 137 -4.96 -0.56 -17.82
C ARG A 137 -5.29 -1.07 -19.21
N LEU A 138 -5.12 -0.22 -20.21
CA LEU A 138 -5.20 -0.63 -21.61
C LEU A 138 -3.79 -0.86 -22.14
N VAL A 139 -3.45 -2.13 -22.38
CA VAL A 139 -2.14 -2.56 -22.84
C VAL A 139 -2.17 -2.82 -24.34
N GLN A 140 -1.10 -2.42 -25.03
CA GLN A 140 -0.90 -2.70 -26.44
C GLN A 140 0.36 -3.57 -26.60
N ASP A 141 0.16 -4.86 -26.90
CA ASP A 141 1.25 -5.78 -27.20
C ASP A 141 1.23 -6.09 -28.69
N SER A 142 2.35 -5.83 -29.37
CA SER A 142 2.75 -6.25 -30.73
C SER A 142 1.78 -5.88 -31.88
N ASN A 143 0.49 -6.21 -31.75
CA ASN A 143 -0.60 -5.90 -32.67
C ASN A 143 -2.00 -6.00 -32.05
N LYS A 144 -2.16 -6.16 -30.74
CA LYS A 144 -3.47 -6.26 -30.08
C LYS A 144 -3.58 -5.28 -28.92
N THR A 145 -4.79 -4.76 -28.71
CA THR A 145 -5.11 -3.89 -27.59
C THR A 145 -6.06 -4.63 -26.65
N TYR A 146 -5.73 -4.72 -25.36
CA TYR A 146 -6.54 -5.42 -24.37
C TYR A 146 -6.44 -4.80 -22.99
N PHE A 147 -7.44 -5.09 -22.16
CA PHE A 147 -7.45 -4.70 -20.76
C PHE A 147 -6.60 -5.62 -19.90
N VAL A 148 -5.90 -5.02 -18.95
CA VAL A 148 -5.36 -5.70 -17.77
C VAL A 148 -6.08 -5.11 -16.57
N SER A 149 -6.74 -5.95 -15.78
CA SER A 149 -7.28 -5.54 -14.48
C SER A 149 -6.30 -5.93 -13.39
N GLU A 150 -6.03 -4.99 -12.50
CA GLU A 150 -5.21 -5.17 -11.32
C GLU A 150 -6.12 -5.28 -10.09
N GLU A 151 -5.95 -6.36 -9.35
CA GLU A 151 -6.54 -6.56 -8.03
C GLU A 151 -5.40 -6.57 -7.01
N ARG A 152 -5.50 -5.75 -5.96
CA ARG A 152 -4.43 -5.54 -4.98
C ARG A 152 -4.99 -5.46 -3.56
N TYR A 153 -4.37 -6.20 -2.65
CA TYR A 153 -4.59 -5.98 -1.22
C TYR A 153 -3.61 -4.91 -0.73
N ASN A 154 -4.14 -3.73 -0.39
CA ASN A 154 -3.34 -2.64 0.15
C ASN A 154 -3.01 -2.87 1.62
N THR A 155 -1.73 -3.10 1.90
CA THR A 155 -1.16 -3.35 3.23
C THR A 155 -0.95 -2.08 4.05
N GLY A 156 -1.08 -0.91 3.44
CA GLY A 156 -1.17 0.38 4.14
C GLY A 156 0.09 0.78 4.92
N ALA A 157 1.28 0.56 4.36
CA ALA A 157 2.57 0.84 5.00
C ALA A 157 2.66 0.32 6.46
N THR A 158 1.99 -0.81 6.74
CA THR A 158 1.87 -1.38 8.08
C THR A 158 2.91 -2.47 8.27
N LEU A 159 3.59 -2.45 9.42
CA LEU A 159 4.46 -3.55 9.87
C LEU A 159 3.59 -4.63 10.53
N PHE A 160 3.47 -5.79 9.89
CA PHE A 160 2.77 -6.97 10.40
C PHE A 160 3.71 -7.80 11.28
N TYR A 161 4.18 -7.19 12.37
CA TYR A 161 5.06 -7.84 13.33
C TYR A 161 4.28 -8.50 14.46
N ILE A 162 4.49 -9.82 14.64
CA ILE A 162 3.77 -10.65 15.60
C ILE A 162 4.63 -10.85 16.87
N PRO A 163 4.30 -10.24 18.01
CA PRO A 163 5.17 -10.28 19.20
C PRO A 163 5.10 -11.65 19.89
N ILE A 164 6.25 -12.27 20.16
CA ILE A 164 6.30 -13.63 20.76
C ILE A 164 6.44 -13.63 22.29
N SER A 165 6.96 -12.56 22.89
CA SER A 165 7.10 -12.45 24.34
C SER A 165 5.77 -12.51 25.10
N PRO A 166 4.65 -11.95 24.60
CA PRO A 166 3.35 -12.17 25.23
C PRO A 166 2.94 -13.65 25.26
N LEU A 167 3.26 -14.43 24.22
CA LEU A 167 2.97 -15.87 24.20
C LEU A 167 3.78 -16.62 25.26
N TYR A 168 5.05 -16.26 25.46
CA TYR A 168 5.86 -16.78 26.57
C TYR A 168 5.25 -16.48 27.94
N ARG A 169 4.78 -15.24 28.15
CA ARG A 169 4.10 -14.85 29.40
C ARG A 169 2.82 -15.67 29.62
N LEU A 170 2.03 -15.90 28.58
CA LEU A 170 0.82 -16.74 28.65
C LEU A 170 1.12 -18.21 28.99
N LEU A 171 2.22 -18.78 28.48
CA LEU A 171 2.63 -20.15 28.79
C LEU A 171 3.00 -20.33 30.27
N HIS A 172 3.53 -19.28 30.89
CA HIS A 172 3.94 -19.27 32.30
C HIS A 172 2.80 -18.87 33.25
N ASP A 173 1.68 -18.35 32.74
CA ASP A 173 0.47 -18.12 33.52
C ASP A 173 -0.42 -19.39 33.56
N LYS A 174 -0.48 -20.01 34.74
CA LYS A 174 -1.31 -21.21 34.99
C LYS A 174 -2.79 -21.00 34.62
N LYS A 175 -3.32 -19.78 34.73
CA LYS A 175 -4.72 -19.48 34.40
C LYS A 175 -4.94 -19.35 32.90
N ARG A 176 -3.93 -18.91 32.15
CA ARG A 176 -4.01 -18.65 30.70
C ARG A 176 -3.28 -19.68 29.83
N LYS A 177 -2.69 -20.72 30.42
CA LYS A 177 -1.98 -21.79 29.69
C LYS A 177 -2.81 -22.44 28.57
N ALA A 178 -4.12 -22.59 28.75
CA ALA A 178 -4.99 -23.10 27.69
C ALA A 178 -5.05 -22.16 26.48
N ASN A 179 -5.17 -20.85 26.70
CA ASN A 179 -5.07 -19.83 25.65
C ASN A 179 -3.73 -19.91 24.94
N ALA A 180 -2.64 -20.02 25.72
CA ALA A 180 -1.29 -20.12 25.17
C ALA A 180 -1.12 -21.31 24.22
N HIS A 181 -1.62 -22.50 24.59
CA HIS A 181 -1.59 -23.67 23.70
C HIS A 181 -2.45 -23.51 22.45
N LEU A 182 -3.57 -22.79 22.56
CA LEU A 182 -4.41 -22.50 21.41
C LEU A 182 -3.69 -21.57 20.43
N LEU A 183 -3.13 -20.46 20.94
CA LEU A 183 -2.35 -19.50 20.15
C LEU A 183 -1.06 -20.10 19.60
N LEU A 184 -0.40 -21.02 20.30
CA LEU A 184 0.73 -21.79 19.74
C LEU A 184 0.33 -22.56 18.48
N SER A 185 -0.91 -23.03 18.38
CA SER A 185 -1.41 -23.72 17.18
C SER A 185 -1.61 -22.75 16.02
N VAL A 186 -2.08 -21.53 16.31
CA VAL A 186 -2.17 -20.43 15.35
C VAL A 186 -0.77 -20.07 14.85
N CYS A 187 0.17 -19.81 15.76
CA CYS A 187 1.53 -19.45 15.38
C CYS A 187 2.24 -20.59 14.62
N ALA A 188 1.99 -21.86 14.96
CA ALA A 188 2.50 -23.00 14.19
C ALA A 188 1.96 -23.04 12.76
N TYR A 189 0.69 -22.67 12.55
CA TYR A 189 0.12 -22.53 11.20
C TYR A 189 0.80 -21.38 10.44
N LEU A 190 0.92 -20.22 11.07
CA LEU A 190 1.55 -19.05 10.47
C LEU A 190 3.02 -19.30 10.11
N TYR A 191 3.75 -20.03 10.96
CA TYR A 191 5.14 -20.39 10.76
C TYR A 191 5.34 -21.46 9.67
N HIS A 192 4.62 -22.60 9.73
CA HIS A 192 4.89 -23.73 8.83
C HIS A 192 4.17 -23.67 7.49
N ILE A 193 2.99 -23.03 7.44
CA ILE A 193 2.10 -23.07 6.28
C ILE A 193 2.00 -21.70 5.64
N ALA A 194 1.69 -20.66 6.41
CA ALA A 194 1.67 -19.29 5.88
C ALA A 194 3.08 -18.75 5.60
N ASP A 195 4.12 -19.45 6.07
CA ASP A 195 5.54 -19.19 5.83
C ASP A 195 6.02 -17.82 6.35
N ILE A 196 5.48 -17.39 7.49
CA ILE A 196 5.88 -16.10 8.09
C ILE A 196 7.29 -16.24 8.71
N PRO A 197 8.25 -15.37 8.32
CA PRO A 197 9.61 -15.38 8.85
C PRO A 197 9.66 -15.21 10.37
N TYR A 198 10.69 -15.78 10.99
CA TYR A 198 10.91 -15.67 12.43
C TYR A 198 12.25 -14.98 12.71
N TYR A 199 12.27 -13.92 13.52
CA TYR A 199 13.46 -13.08 13.75
C TYR A 199 14.70 -13.79 14.33
N ARG A 200 14.60 -15.04 14.78
CA ARG A 200 15.76 -15.84 15.23
C ARG A 200 16.38 -16.69 14.13
N GLN A 201 15.83 -16.63 12.91
CA GLN A 201 16.37 -17.32 11.74
C GLN A 201 17.35 -16.39 11.00
N GLU A 202 18.58 -16.86 10.79
CA GLU A 202 19.66 -16.11 10.09
C GLU A 202 19.26 -15.58 8.71
N ALA A 203 18.35 -16.29 8.03
CA ALA A 203 17.85 -15.89 6.71
C ALA A 203 16.77 -14.78 6.76
N SER A 204 16.27 -14.41 7.94
CA SER A 204 15.21 -13.42 8.10
C SER A 204 15.77 -12.01 8.19
N TYR A 205 15.05 -11.03 7.63
CA TYR A 205 15.41 -9.62 7.72
C TYR A 205 15.56 -9.14 9.17
N LEU A 206 14.60 -9.51 10.04
CA LEU A 206 14.63 -9.08 11.43
C LEU A 206 15.81 -9.64 12.21
N TYR A 207 16.32 -10.83 11.87
CA TYR A 207 17.53 -11.35 12.51
C TYR A 207 18.71 -10.38 12.37
N TRP A 208 18.95 -9.89 11.15
CA TRP A 208 20.00 -8.90 10.87
C TRP A 208 19.76 -7.57 11.60
N MET A 209 18.50 -7.13 11.73
CA MET A 209 18.17 -5.93 12.50
C MET A 209 18.53 -6.11 13.99
N TYR A 210 18.25 -7.29 14.56
CA TYR A 210 18.63 -7.60 15.94
C TYR A 210 20.14 -7.72 16.13
N GLU A 211 20.86 -8.33 15.20
CA GLU A 211 22.33 -8.39 15.25
C GLU A 211 22.95 -7.00 15.20
N MET A 212 22.48 -6.15 14.27
CA MET A 212 22.94 -4.76 14.16
C MET A 212 22.73 -3.98 15.46
N MET A 213 21.56 -4.13 16.10
CA MET A 213 21.29 -3.49 17.39
C MET A 213 22.21 -4.01 18.51
N ASN A 214 22.54 -5.31 18.51
CA ASN A 214 23.50 -5.86 19.46
C ASN A 214 24.91 -5.28 19.25
N ASP A 215 25.36 -5.21 18.01
CA ASP A 215 26.66 -4.62 17.65
C ASP A 215 26.76 -3.15 18.07
N TRP A 216 25.68 -2.36 17.90
CA TRP A 216 25.66 -0.97 18.36
C TRP A 216 25.83 -0.84 19.87
N VAL A 217 25.11 -1.65 20.64
CA VAL A 217 25.20 -1.64 22.11
C VAL A 217 26.59 -2.09 22.60
N GLU A 218 27.23 -3.02 21.89
CA GLU A 218 28.58 -3.50 22.23
C GLU A 218 29.70 -2.49 21.87
N GLN A 219 29.50 -1.69 20.83
CA GLN A 219 30.51 -0.74 20.34
C GLN A 219 30.42 0.66 20.98
N ASP A 220 29.24 1.05 21.47
CA ASP A 220 29.03 2.34 22.13
C ASP A 220 29.74 2.43 23.49
N ASP A 221 29.97 3.67 23.94
CA ASP A 221 30.56 3.93 25.25
C ASP A 221 29.68 3.31 26.35
N TYR A 222 30.31 2.52 27.23
CA TYR A 222 29.59 1.82 28.30
C TYR A 222 28.96 2.83 29.27
N THR A 223 27.64 2.81 29.36
CA THR A 223 26.84 3.61 30.30
C THR A 223 26.05 2.71 31.23
N GLU A 224 25.40 3.29 32.25
CA GLU A 224 24.48 2.55 33.13
C GLU A 224 23.29 1.95 32.36
N GLU A 225 22.92 2.53 31.21
CA GLU A 225 21.82 2.04 30.37
C GLU A 225 22.23 0.84 29.50
N THR A 226 23.52 0.72 29.17
CA THR A 226 24.07 -0.39 28.36
C THR A 226 23.72 -1.76 28.96
N GLU A 227 23.75 -1.90 30.29
CA GLU A 227 23.36 -3.15 30.96
C GLU A 227 21.89 -3.50 30.76
N VAL A 228 21.01 -2.49 30.76
CA VAL A 228 19.58 -2.68 30.54
C VAL A 228 19.34 -3.13 29.10
N TYR A 229 19.96 -2.47 28.12
CA TYR A 229 19.86 -2.81 26.69
C TYR A 229 20.35 -4.24 26.41
N LEU A 230 21.53 -4.61 26.91
CA LEU A 230 22.05 -5.97 26.80
C LEU A 230 21.12 -7.00 27.48
N SER A 231 20.47 -6.64 28.57
CA SER A 231 19.51 -7.53 29.24
C SER A 231 18.23 -7.75 28.43
N GLU A 232 17.73 -6.71 27.75
CA GLU A 232 16.58 -6.82 26.86
C GLU A 232 16.89 -7.69 25.65
N ILE A 233 18.07 -7.51 25.03
CA ILE A 233 18.55 -8.34 23.92
C ILE A 233 18.63 -9.80 24.35
N LYS A 234 19.38 -10.12 25.41
CA LYS A 234 19.51 -11.50 25.91
C LYS A 234 18.17 -12.15 26.25
N LYS A 235 17.24 -11.36 26.80
CA LYS A 235 15.88 -11.83 27.08
C LYS A 235 15.12 -12.12 25.78
N ALA A 236 15.21 -11.24 24.78
CA ALA A 236 14.61 -11.45 23.47
C ALA A 236 15.16 -12.71 22.79
N GLU A 237 16.46 -12.96 22.86
CA GLU A 237 17.06 -14.19 22.31
C GLU A 237 16.54 -15.44 23.01
N PHE A 238 16.64 -15.46 24.34
CA PHE A 238 16.20 -16.61 25.14
C PHE A 238 14.72 -16.94 24.93
N ILE A 239 13.85 -15.93 24.97
CA ILE A 239 12.42 -16.11 24.77
C ILE A 239 12.14 -16.52 23.31
N GLY A 240 12.84 -15.90 22.36
CA GLY A 240 12.76 -16.21 20.93
C GLY A 240 13.03 -17.68 20.65
N ASP A 241 14.16 -18.18 21.10
CA ASP A 241 14.59 -19.57 20.88
C ASP A 241 13.62 -20.55 21.56
N PHE A 242 13.16 -20.23 22.77
CA PHE A 242 12.19 -21.07 23.50
C PHE A 242 10.84 -21.17 22.79
N ILE A 243 10.32 -20.04 22.31
CA ILE A 243 9.02 -20.00 21.63
C ILE A 243 9.12 -20.60 20.24
N GLU A 244 10.21 -20.39 19.52
CA GLU A 244 10.42 -21.00 18.20
C GLU A 244 10.39 -22.52 18.30
N GLN A 245 11.10 -23.12 19.27
CA GLN A 245 11.04 -24.57 19.51
C GLN A 245 9.60 -25.06 19.76
N SER A 246 8.81 -24.26 20.47
CA SER A 246 7.41 -24.58 20.75
C SER A 246 6.54 -24.49 19.51
N ILE A 247 6.72 -23.46 18.67
CA ILE A 247 5.98 -23.23 17.41
C ILE A 247 6.39 -24.26 16.34
N TYR A 248 7.69 -24.54 16.23
CA TYR A 248 8.28 -25.46 15.25
C TYR A 248 7.72 -26.88 15.40
N ASN A 249 7.28 -27.27 16.60
CA ASN A 249 6.68 -28.58 16.82
C ASN A 249 5.34 -28.74 16.07
N ARG A 250 5.37 -29.49 14.97
CA ARG A 250 4.20 -29.80 14.11
C ARG A 250 3.05 -30.52 14.83
N ILE A 251 3.28 -31.04 16.04
CA ILE A 251 2.18 -31.56 16.86
C ILE A 251 1.09 -30.52 17.06
N ASN A 252 1.44 -29.22 17.13
CA ASN A 252 0.48 -28.14 17.30
C ASN A 252 -0.55 -28.07 16.17
N LEU A 253 -0.14 -28.39 14.92
CA LEU A 253 -1.05 -28.50 13.79
C LEU A 253 -1.91 -29.76 13.89
N THR A 254 -1.31 -30.87 14.31
CA THR A 254 -2.01 -32.17 14.44
C THR A 254 -3.12 -32.13 15.49
N VAL A 255 -2.91 -31.44 16.60
CA VAL A 255 -3.89 -31.33 17.69
C VAL A 255 -4.74 -30.06 17.62
N PHE A 256 -4.62 -29.26 16.56
CA PHE A 256 -5.22 -27.93 16.47
C PHE A 256 -6.75 -28.00 16.60
N GLU A 257 -7.40 -28.82 15.78
CA GLU A 257 -8.85 -29.04 15.82
C GLU A 257 -9.33 -29.47 17.21
N GLN A 258 -8.65 -30.46 17.79
CA GLN A 258 -8.99 -30.98 19.12
C GLN A 258 -8.84 -29.92 20.22
N ARG A 259 -7.85 -29.02 20.11
CA ARG A 259 -7.68 -27.89 21.03
C ARG A 259 -8.85 -26.92 20.91
N ILE A 260 -9.30 -26.60 19.69
CA ILE A 260 -10.46 -25.74 19.43
C ILE A 260 -11.73 -26.35 20.03
N GLU A 261 -12.01 -27.62 19.77
CA GLU A 261 -13.22 -28.31 20.23
C GLU A 261 -13.31 -28.40 21.76
N LYS A 262 -12.19 -28.67 22.42
CA LYS A 262 -12.13 -28.84 23.88
C LYS A 262 -11.98 -27.52 24.64
N PHE A 263 -11.80 -26.41 23.93
CA PHE A 263 -11.55 -25.11 24.53
C PHE A 263 -12.77 -24.60 25.31
N LYS A 264 -12.57 -24.16 26.55
CA LYS A 264 -13.64 -23.66 27.42
C LYS A 264 -13.50 -22.15 27.61
N VAL A 265 -14.44 -21.41 27.05
CA VAL A 265 -14.52 -19.94 27.16
C VAL A 265 -15.02 -19.56 28.56
N ARG A 266 -14.29 -18.70 29.27
CA ARG A 266 -14.67 -18.20 30.60
C ARG A 266 -14.79 -16.68 30.66
N ASN A 267 -14.11 -15.97 29.77
CA ASN A 267 -14.10 -14.52 29.67
C ASN A 267 -13.99 -14.09 28.19
N ASP A 268 -13.98 -12.78 27.95
CA ASP A 268 -13.92 -12.23 26.60
C ASP A 268 -12.57 -12.48 25.93
N PHE A 269 -11.46 -12.42 26.67
CA PHE A 269 -10.14 -12.77 26.16
C PHE A 269 -10.06 -14.23 25.64
N ASP A 270 -10.67 -15.18 26.36
CA ASP A 270 -10.77 -16.57 25.93
C ASP A 270 -11.59 -16.70 24.64
N ARG A 271 -12.62 -15.86 24.48
CA ARG A 271 -13.47 -15.83 23.27
C ARG A 271 -12.70 -15.28 22.07
N GLU A 272 -11.91 -14.23 22.28
CA GLU A 272 -11.03 -13.64 21.26
C GLU A 272 -10.00 -14.67 20.80
N CYS A 273 -9.30 -15.33 21.74
CA CYS A 273 -8.34 -16.40 21.43
C CYS A 273 -8.99 -17.53 20.62
N LEU A 274 -10.19 -17.98 21.01
CA LEU A 274 -10.91 -19.02 20.29
C LEU A 274 -11.35 -18.58 18.89
N THR A 275 -11.71 -17.31 18.72
CA THR A 275 -12.14 -16.76 17.42
C THR A 275 -10.97 -16.74 16.44
N VAL A 276 -9.83 -16.20 16.86
CA VAL A 276 -8.59 -16.19 16.05
C VAL A 276 -8.14 -17.62 15.71
N ALA A 277 -8.22 -18.54 16.68
CA ALA A 277 -7.86 -19.93 16.45
C ALA A 277 -8.76 -20.63 15.42
N LYS A 278 -10.07 -20.40 15.48
CA LYS A 278 -11.02 -20.94 14.50
C LYS A 278 -10.79 -20.36 13.12
N GLU A 279 -10.51 -19.06 13.02
CA GLU A 279 -10.24 -18.41 11.75
C GLU A 279 -8.95 -18.95 11.11
N ALA A 280 -7.86 -19.05 11.89
CA ALA A 280 -6.61 -19.66 11.44
C ALA A 280 -6.79 -21.11 10.99
N PHE A 281 -7.55 -21.91 11.75
CA PHE A 281 -7.82 -23.30 11.38
C PHE A 281 -8.69 -23.40 10.12
N SER A 282 -9.68 -22.53 9.95
CA SER A 282 -10.48 -22.45 8.73
C SER A 282 -9.63 -22.05 7.51
N LEU A 283 -8.72 -21.09 7.66
CA LEU A 283 -7.74 -20.73 6.64
C LEU A 283 -6.88 -21.93 6.28
N TYR A 284 -6.33 -22.63 7.27
CA TYR A 284 -5.51 -23.81 7.06
C TYR A 284 -6.25 -24.92 6.30
N GLN A 285 -7.51 -25.19 6.63
CA GLN A 285 -8.32 -26.20 5.93
C GLN A 285 -8.67 -25.79 4.50
N THR A 286 -8.93 -24.50 4.27
CA THR A 286 -9.33 -23.99 2.94
C THR A 286 -8.12 -23.85 2.01
N TYR A 287 -6.96 -23.50 2.58
CA TYR A 287 -5.73 -23.13 1.87
C TYR A 287 -4.50 -23.81 2.50
N PRO A 288 -4.40 -25.16 2.43
CA PRO A 288 -3.40 -25.92 3.19
C PRO A 288 -1.96 -25.77 2.68
N ASN A 289 -1.77 -25.23 1.47
CA ASN A 289 -0.46 -25.07 0.82
C ASN A 289 -0.20 -23.64 0.36
N GLU A 290 -1.02 -22.68 0.81
CA GLU A 290 -0.87 -21.28 0.42
C GLU A 290 -0.04 -20.55 1.47
N ASN A 291 0.94 -19.77 1.02
CA ASN A 291 1.77 -18.93 1.86
C ASN A 291 1.49 -17.44 1.63
N VAL A 292 1.98 -16.59 2.54
CA VAL A 292 1.77 -15.13 2.50
C VAL A 292 2.37 -14.47 1.25
N PHE A 293 3.36 -15.11 0.62
CA PHE A 293 4.11 -14.58 -0.51
C PHE A 293 3.57 -14.99 -1.89
N ARG A 294 2.52 -15.82 -1.97
CA ARG A 294 2.05 -16.44 -3.23
C ARG A 294 1.71 -15.45 -4.35
N ASN A 295 1.31 -14.23 -3.99
CA ASN A 295 0.94 -13.15 -4.90
C ASN A 295 1.81 -11.90 -4.69
N ALA A 296 2.95 -12.01 -4.00
CA ALA A 296 3.88 -10.90 -3.77
C ALA A 296 4.37 -10.35 -5.11
N LYS A 297 4.09 -9.07 -5.37
CA LYS A 297 4.60 -8.35 -6.54
C LYS A 297 4.84 -6.89 -6.19
N PRO A 298 5.84 -6.23 -6.79
CA PRO A 298 6.05 -4.81 -6.63
C PRO A 298 4.83 -4.01 -7.09
N ASN A 299 4.53 -2.96 -6.35
CA ASN A 299 3.54 -1.97 -6.76
C ASN A 299 3.98 -1.22 -8.03
N GLY A 300 3.19 -1.36 -9.10
CA GLY A 300 3.45 -0.70 -10.38
C GLY A 300 4.38 -1.48 -11.31
N GLU A 301 5.04 -0.77 -12.22
CA GLU A 301 6.06 -1.34 -13.11
C GLU A 301 7.43 -1.15 -12.45
N ALA A 302 8.07 -2.25 -12.06
CA ALA A 302 9.47 -2.28 -11.62
C ALA A 302 10.31 -2.94 -12.72
N SER A 303 11.42 -2.33 -13.11
CA SER A 303 12.38 -3.01 -13.98
C SER A 303 13.20 -4.02 -13.18
N GLU A 304 13.86 -4.98 -13.85
CA GLU A 304 14.76 -5.92 -13.16
C GLU A 304 15.86 -5.20 -12.37
N GLU A 305 16.30 -4.02 -12.83
CA GLU A 305 17.31 -3.19 -12.15
C GLU A 305 16.74 -2.50 -10.90
N ASP A 306 15.42 -2.27 -10.85
CA ASP A 306 14.74 -1.63 -9.72
C ASP A 306 14.32 -2.61 -8.63
N MET A 307 14.37 -3.93 -8.90
CA MET A 307 13.94 -4.96 -7.95
C MET A 307 14.71 -4.91 -6.62
N ASP A 308 15.99 -4.54 -6.65
CA ASP A 308 16.81 -4.35 -5.45
C ASP A 308 16.33 -3.16 -4.59
N ASN A 309 15.54 -2.25 -5.18
CA ASN A 309 14.94 -1.07 -4.54
C ASN A 309 13.46 -1.26 -4.22
N VAL A 310 12.96 -2.50 -4.19
CA VAL A 310 11.61 -2.85 -3.73
C VAL A 310 11.67 -3.42 -2.33
N ILE A 311 10.78 -2.95 -1.45
CA ILE A 311 10.58 -3.54 -0.13
C ILE A 311 9.85 -4.87 -0.30
N GLY A 312 10.55 -5.99 -0.13
CA GLY A 312 9.95 -7.32 -0.11
C GLY A 312 9.01 -7.51 1.08
N MET A 313 8.01 -8.38 0.92
CA MET A 313 7.02 -8.64 1.97
C MET A 313 7.65 -9.21 3.26
N GLU A 314 8.76 -9.92 3.15
CA GLU A 314 9.54 -10.48 4.26
C GLU A 314 10.15 -9.41 5.18
N LYS A 315 10.29 -8.17 4.71
CA LYS A 315 10.81 -7.07 5.53
C LYS A 315 9.77 -6.52 6.50
N TYR A 316 8.49 -6.54 6.12
CA TYR A 316 7.41 -5.96 6.93
C TYR A 316 6.42 -6.98 7.51
N ILE A 317 6.59 -8.28 7.25
CA ILE A 317 5.81 -9.38 7.84
C ILE A 317 6.75 -10.35 8.55
N SER A 318 6.65 -10.47 9.88
CA SER A 318 7.54 -11.35 10.64
C SER A 318 7.05 -11.60 12.07
N PHE A 319 7.51 -12.68 12.70
CA PHE A 319 7.51 -12.77 14.16
C PHE A 319 8.68 -11.97 14.74
N TYR A 320 8.46 -11.30 15.86
CA TYR A 320 9.50 -10.50 16.53
C TYR A 320 9.40 -10.57 18.06
N ALA A 321 10.40 -10.05 18.77
CA ALA A 321 10.60 -10.36 20.19
C ALA A 321 9.47 -9.86 21.12
N ASP A 322 9.24 -8.56 21.22
CA ASP A 322 8.25 -7.96 22.12
C ASP A 322 7.81 -6.59 21.61
N HIS A 323 6.64 -6.13 22.04
CA HIS A 323 6.07 -4.83 21.65
C HIS A 323 6.31 -3.71 22.67
N LYS A 324 7.24 -3.94 23.60
CA LYS A 324 7.55 -3.04 24.71
C LYS A 324 9.06 -2.98 24.90
N GLY A 325 9.49 -1.91 25.56
CA GLY A 325 10.88 -1.71 25.93
C GLY A 325 11.69 -1.03 24.83
N TRP A 326 12.93 -0.71 25.19
CA TRP A 326 13.87 -0.02 24.32
C TRP A 326 14.10 -0.80 23.03
N LEU A 327 14.27 -2.12 23.14
CA LEU A 327 14.57 -2.96 21.99
C LEU A 327 13.47 -2.91 20.91
N ASN A 328 12.20 -2.80 21.31
CA ASN A 328 11.10 -2.61 20.36
C ASN A 328 11.14 -1.23 19.71
N GLU A 329 11.32 -0.17 20.50
CA GLU A 329 11.35 1.20 20.00
C GLU A 329 12.48 1.39 18.97
N THR A 330 13.69 0.94 19.31
CA THR A 330 14.85 0.98 18.42
C THR A 330 14.67 0.12 17.17
N LEU A 331 14.06 -1.06 17.29
CA LEU A 331 13.77 -1.90 16.12
C LEU A 331 12.83 -1.20 15.15
N ILE A 332 11.70 -0.69 15.63
CA ILE A 332 10.70 -0.04 14.79
C ILE A 332 11.28 1.22 14.13
N GLU A 333 12.09 2.00 14.85
CA GLU A 333 12.80 3.15 14.28
C GLU A 333 13.79 2.75 13.18
N SER A 334 14.60 1.72 13.43
CA SER A 334 15.61 1.24 12.49
C SER A 334 14.97 0.69 11.21
N VAL A 335 13.94 -0.12 11.35
CA VAL A 335 13.17 -0.68 10.23
C VAL A 335 12.52 0.43 9.42
N ASN A 336 11.85 1.39 10.06
CA ASN A 336 11.21 2.49 9.33
C ASN A 336 12.25 3.35 8.59
N THR A 337 13.43 3.56 9.19
CA THR A 337 14.52 4.29 8.57
C THR A 337 15.04 3.57 7.33
N ASP A 338 15.27 2.25 7.42
CA ASP A 338 15.70 1.43 6.27
C ASP A 338 14.63 1.45 5.17
N ILE A 339 13.38 1.13 5.51
CA ILE A 339 12.27 1.02 4.56
C ILE A 339 11.94 2.37 3.88
N GLN A 340 12.21 3.50 4.52
CA GLN A 340 11.97 4.84 3.94
C GLN A 340 12.87 5.14 2.72
N GLU A 341 13.99 4.45 2.56
CA GLU A 341 14.91 4.64 1.43
C GLU A 341 14.38 4.03 0.11
N TYR A 342 13.30 3.26 0.17
CA TYR A 342 12.75 2.54 -0.98
C TYR A 342 11.55 3.26 -1.59
N GLY A 343 11.40 3.14 -2.91
CA GLY A 343 10.33 3.81 -3.68
C GLY A 343 9.09 2.95 -3.92
N GLN A 344 9.20 1.63 -3.75
CA GLN A 344 8.15 0.66 -4.03
C GLN A 344 8.16 -0.45 -2.96
N MET A 345 7.02 -1.11 -2.79
CA MET A 345 6.88 -2.29 -1.93
C MET A 345 6.12 -3.38 -2.65
N GLU A 346 6.43 -4.61 -2.28
CA GLU A 346 5.64 -5.76 -2.69
C GLU A 346 4.33 -5.82 -1.91
N GLU A 347 3.25 -6.11 -2.61
CA GLU A 347 1.94 -6.38 -2.04
C GLU A 347 1.30 -7.59 -2.74
N PRO A 348 0.24 -8.19 -2.17
CA PRO A 348 -0.52 -9.21 -2.88
C PRO A 348 -1.25 -8.63 -4.09
N ILE A 349 -0.79 -8.98 -5.30
CA ILE A 349 -1.32 -8.45 -6.55
C ILE A 349 -1.68 -9.57 -7.54
N ILE A 350 -2.90 -9.51 -8.07
CA ILE A 350 -3.38 -10.35 -9.17
C ILE A 350 -3.59 -9.50 -10.42
N LEU A 351 -3.01 -9.93 -11.53
CA LEU A 351 -3.18 -9.31 -12.84
C LEU A 351 -4.02 -10.22 -13.74
N LYS A 352 -5.16 -9.73 -14.20
CA LYS A 352 -6.05 -10.46 -15.12
C LYS A 352 -6.01 -9.82 -16.50
N GLN A 353 -5.50 -10.57 -17.48
CA GLN A 353 -5.35 -10.11 -18.86
C GLN A 353 -6.56 -10.55 -19.70
N PHE A 354 -7.17 -9.60 -20.41
CA PHE A 354 -8.36 -9.82 -21.25
C PHE A 354 -8.00 -9.87 -22.75
N ASP A 355 -6.95 -10.62 -23.10
CA ASP A 355 -6.30 -10.61 -24.42
C ASP A 355 -6.90 -11.59 -25.45
N GLY A 356 -7.68 -12.57 -24.99
CA GLY A 356 -7.80 -13.78 -25.80
C GLY A 356 -8.01 -15.04 -24.99
N ARG A 357 -7.06 -15.24 -24.07
CA ARG A 357 -6.80 -16.48 -23.35
C ARG A 357 -7.78 -16.68 -22.21
N ASP A 358 -7.76 -17.89 -21.66
CA ASP A 358 -8.51 -18.21 -20.45
C ASP A 358 -7.96 -17.41 -19.28
N ILE A 359 -8.87 -16.83 -18.50
CA ILE A 359 -8.54 -16.05 -17.30
C ILE A 359 -8.45 -17.02 -16.14
N THR A 360 -7.34 -16.99 -15.42
CA THR A 360 -7.18 -17.77 -14.18
C THR A 360 -8.19 -17.31 -13.13
N ALA A 361 -8.87 -18.25 -12.49
CA ALA A 361 -9.88 -18.01 -11.46
C ALA A 361 -9.27 -17.61 -10.09
N ASN A 362 -8.15 -16.90 -10.09
CA ASN A 362 -7.45 -16.51 -8.88
C ASN A 362 -8.12 -15.28 -8.23
N ASN A 363 -8.06 -15.22 -6.91
CA ASN A 363 -8.57 -14.13 -6.08
C ASN A 363 -7.67 -13.92 -4.85
N LEU A 364 -7.88 -12.81 -4.14
CA LEU A 364 -7.15 -12.45 -2.93
C LEU A 364 -7.91 -12.84 -1.63
N CYS A 365 -8.81 -13.85 -1.69
CA CYS A 365 -9.61 -14.22 -0.52
C CYS A 365 -8.77 -14.77 0.64
N PHE A 366 -7.65 -15.44 0.34
CA PHE A 366 -6.73 -15.92 1.37
C PHE A 366 -6.03 -14.75 2.06
N GLU A 367 -5.46 -13.81 1.29
CA GLU A 367 -4.71 -12.67 1.80
C GLU A 367 -5.60 -11.76 2.64
N ASN A 368 -6.80 -11.42 2.15
CA ASN A 368 -7.78 -10.66 2.92
C ASN A 368 -8.05 -11.27 4.30
N ARG A 369 -8.20 -12.60 4.37
CA ARG A 369 -8.45 -13.31 5.64
C ARG A 369 -7.18 -13.44 6.49
N LEU A 370 -6.03 -13.69 5.86
CA LEU A 370 -4.74 -13.81 6.54
C LEU A 370 -4.35 -12.49 7.20
N PHE A 371 -4.37 -11.37 6.48
CA PHE A 371 -4.01 -10.07 7.05
C PHE A 371 -4.98 -9.63 8.15
N GLN A 372 -6.28 -9.93 8.02
CA GLN A 372 -7.22 -9.73 9.12
C GLN A 372 -6.89 -10.62 10.34
N LEU A 373 -6.50 -11.88 10.11
CA LEU A 373 -6.04 -12.79 11.16
C LEU A 373 -4.80 -12.22 11.87
N LEU A 374 -3.83 -11.66 11.12
CA LEU A 374 -2.63 -11.05 11.66
C LEU A 374 -2.96 -9.85 12.55
N HIS A 375 -3.83 -8.94 12.11
CA HIS A 375 -4.29 -7.83 12.94
C HIS A 375 -4.94 -8.32 14.23
N ASN A 376 -5.91 -9.24 14.13
CA ASN A 376 -6.61 -9.77 15.30
C ASN A 376 -5.68 -10.50 16.28
N LEU A 377 -4.71 -11.27 15.75
CA LEU A 377 -3.73 -11.96 16.58
C LEU A 377 -2.81 -10.97 17.29
N SER A 378 -2.31 -9.97 16.57
CA SER A 378 -1.49 -8.91 17.15
C SER A 378 -2.25 -8.18 18.25
N ASP A 379 -3.51 -7.79 18.05
CA ASP A 379 -4.31 -7.12 19.09
C ASP A 379 -4.40 -7.95 20.37
N ILE A 380 -4.62 -9.26 20.26
CA ILE A 380 -4.66 -10.18 21.42
C ILE A 380 -3.31 -10.21 22.14
N LEU A 381 -2.21 -10.29 21.38
CA LEU A 381 -0.86 -10.39 21.95
C LEU A 381 -0.40 -9.06 22.58
N HIS A 382 -0.84 -7.91 22.06
CA HIS A 382 -0.56 -6.59 22.65
C HIS A 382 -1.31 -6.36 23.98
N GLN A 383 -2.47 -6.98 24.17
CA GLN A 383 -3.21 -6.93 25.44
C GLN A 383 -2.56 -7.77 26.56
N CYS A 384 -1.62 -8.64 26.22
CA CYS A 384 -0.96 -9.56 27.15
C CYS A 384 0.32 -8.95 27.71
#